data_AF-A0A6H0UJ21-F1
#
_entry.id   AF-A0A6H0UJ21-F1
#
_cell.length_a   1.000
_cell.length_b   1.000
_cell.length_c   1.000
_cell.angle_alpha   90.00
_cell.angle_beta   90.00
_cell.angle_gamma   90.00
#
_symmetry.space_group_name_H-M   'P 1'
#
loop_
_entity.id
_entity.type
_entity.pdbx_description
1 polymer ?
#
loop_
_entity_poly.entity_id
_entity_poly.type
_entity_poly.pdbx_seq_one_letter_code
_entity_poly.pdbx_strand_id
1 'polypeptide(L)'
;MDITHETDPKPTGVANPNNSNDASGWIDYTVPKNGYYAVQFRGGDGFGGSNLGGRGGVVEAVYYFTQGTELQYSAGGKAGWIYNGTYNYTGGRSDYSAGGNGTPSATAGADQQGGGGGGASALRLKTSGDVLVVAAGGGGSALQKAYLGNNPRKGGDGGSLNGAGTQAGVGG
;
A
#
# COMPACT_ATOMS: atom_id res chain seq x y z
N MET A 1 8.77 4.45 0.35
CA MET A 1 9.43 3.57 1.32
C MET A 1 10.66 4.30 1.78
N ASP A 2 10.98 4.25 3.06
CA ASP A 2 12.24 4.76 3.59
C ASP A 2 13.04 3.61 4.21
N ILE A 3 14.29 3.46 3.80
CA ILE A 3 15.26 2.54 4.39
C ILE A 3 16.39 3.39 4.96
N THR A 4 16.68 3.22 6.24
CA THR A 4 17.69 4.01 6.96
C THR A 4 18.64 3.07 7.68
N HIS A 5 19.95 3.31 7.55
CA HIS A 5 20.95 2.52 8.26
C HIS A 5 21.27 3.13 9.62
N GLU A 6 21.58 2.31 10.63
CA GLU A 6 21.89 2.80 11.98
C GLU A 6 23.03 3.83 12.02
N THR A 7 24.02 3.71 11.12
CA THR A 7 25.14 4.64 10.99
C THR A 7 25.00 5.66 9.86
N ASP A 8 23.89 5.66 9.12
CA ASP A 8 23.58 6.67 8.11
C ASP A 8 22.12 7.10 8.25
N PRO A 9 21.85 8.14 9.05
CA PRO A 9 20.50 8.54 9.40
C PRO A 9 19.76 9.20 8.23
N LYS A 10 20.39 9.37 7.06
CA LYS A 10 19.69 9.87 5.88
C LYS A 10 18.86 8.74 5.27
N PRO A 11 17.52 8.88 5.19
CA PRO A 11 16.70 7.88 4.54
C PRO A 11 17.12 7.78 3.07
N THR A 12 17.49 6.57 2.63
CA THR A 12 17.55 6.24 1.21
C THR A 12 16.11 5.93 0.77
N GLY A 13 15.30 6.98 0.71
CA GLY A 13 13.90 6.88 0.33
C GLY A 13 13.78 6.80 -1.18
N VAL A 14 13.05 5.79 -1.65
CA VAL A 14 12.50 5.82 -3.00
C VAL A 14 11.00 6.06 -2.84
N ALA A 15 10.59 7.27 -3.19
CA ALA A 15 9.18 7.61 -3.27
C ALA A 15 8.52 6.71 -4.32
N ASN A 16 7.29 6.26 -4.09
CA ASN A 16 6.51 5.66 -5.17
C ASN A 16 6.38 6.73 -6.28
N PRO A 17 6.99 6.54 -7.46
CA PRO A 17 6.91 7.54 -8.53
C PRO A 17 5.47 7.67 -9.05
N ASN A 18 4.65 6.64 -8.83
CA ASN A 18 3.27 6.59 -9.28
C ASN A 18 2.31 6.99 -8.17
N ASN A 19 1.70 8.17 -8.32
CA ASN A 19 0.56 8.59 -7.50
C ASN A 19 -0.77 7.93 -7.95
N SER A 20 -0.70 6.88 -8.77
CA SER A 20 -1.84 6.28 -9.48
C SER A 20 -2.46 5.07 -8.77
N ASN A 21 -3.49 4.52 -9.42
CA ASN A 21 -4.08 3.24 -9.08
C ASN A 21 -3.15 2.05 -9.25
N ASP A 22 -2.10 2.21 -10.04
CA ASP A 22 -1.14 1.14 -10.26
C ASP A 22 -0.16 1.07 -9.09
N ALA A 23 0.29 -0.14 -8.79
CA ALA A 23 1.43 -0.33 -7.92
C ALA A 23 2.69 0.22 -8.61
N SER A 24 3.75 0.45 -7.83
CA SER A 24 5.00 1.02 -8.36
C SER A 24 5.74 0.12 -9.34
N GLY A 25 5.37 -1.16 -9.46
CA GLY A 25 6.26 -2.22 -9.90
C GLY A 25 7.21 -2.62 -8.76
N TRP A 26 7.87 -3.77 -8.92
CA TRP A 26 8.96 -4.17 -8.04
C TRP A 26 10.21 -3.34 -8.34
N ILE A 27 10.76 -2.72 -7.30
CA ILE A 27 11.97 -1.91 -7.37
C ILE A 27 13.05 -2.60 -6.55
N ASP A 28 14.21 -2.79 -7.17
CA ASP A 28 15.36 -3.45 -6.57
C ASP A 28 16.11 -2.49 -5.63
N TYR A 29 16.63 -3.04 -4.54
CA TYR A 29 17.54 -2.35 -3.62
C TYR A 29 18.64 -3.31 -3.16
N THR A 30 19.90 -2.91 -3.33
CA THR A 30 21.05 -3.69 -2.86
C THR A 30 21.60 -3.06 -1.59
N VAL A 31 21.70 -3.85 -0.53
CA VAL A 31 22.21 -3.42 0.77
C VAL A 31 23.69 -2.99 0.65
N PRO A 32 24.03 -1.72 0.91
CA PRO A 32 25.38 -1.21 0.67
C PRO A 32 26.41 -1.60 1.73
N LYS A 33 25.99 -1.95 2.95
CA LYS A 33 26.86 -2.28 4.08
C LYS A 33 26.16 -3.21 5.08
N ASN A 34 26.94 -3.90 5.89
CA ASN A 34 26.40 -4.69 7.01
C ASN A 34 25.86 -3.76 8.09
N GLY A 35 24.74 -4.14 8.71
CA GLY A 35 24.24 -3.49 9.91
C GLY A 35 22.72 -3.53 10.04
N TYR A 36 22.21 -2.79 11.02
CA TYR A 36 20.78 -2.65 11.24
C TYR A 36 20.18 -1.57 10.33
N TYR A 37 19.05 -1.92 9.72
CA TYR A 37 18.27 -1.06 8.85
C TYR A 37 16.85 -0.90 9.39
N ALA A 38 16.44 0.34 9.62
CA ALA A 38 15.04 0.69 9.84
C ALA A 38 14.35 0.79 8.47
N VAL A 39 13.27 0.04 8.31
CA VAL A 39 12.43 0.01 7.11
C VAL A 39 11.06 0.58 7.47
N GLN A 40 10.67 1.65 6.81
CA GLN A 40 9.33 2.22 6.89
C GLN A 40 8.60 2.06 5.56
N PHE A 41 7.41 1.47 5.64
CA PHE A 41 6.57 1.17 4.51
C PHE A 41 5.14 1.65 4.73
N ARG A 42 4.47 2.08 3.66
CA ARG A 42 3.07 2.46 3.72
C ARG A 42 2.29 1.83 2.57
N GLY A 43 1.08 1.34 2.85
CA GLY A 43 0.13 0.89 1.83
C GLY A 43 -0.44 2.04 1.01
N GLY A 44 -1.10 1.71 -0.10
CA GLY A 44 -1.83 2.70 -0.88
C GLY A 44 -2.98 3.31 -0.07
N ASP A 45 -3.22 4.61 -0.23
CA ASP A 45 -4.35 5.28 0.42
C ASP A 45 -5.67 4.93 -0.30
N GLY A 46 -6.75 4.77 0.48
CA GLY A 46 -8.10 4.70 -0.05
C GLY A 46 -8.63 6.06 -0.50
N PHE A 47 -9.61 6.05 -1.39
CA PHE A 47 -10.21 7.27 -1.93
C PHE A 47 -11.44 7.64 -1.10
N GLY A 48 -11.72 8.94 -0.99
CA GLY A 48 -12.96 9.35 -0.33
C GLY A 48 -13.45 10.75 -0.64
N GLY A 49 -12.90 11.46 -1.63
CA GLY A 49 -13.08 12.91 -1.75
C GLY A 49 -12.59 13.65 -0.49
N SER A 50 -12.09 14.88 -0.64
CA SER A 50 -11.74 15.81 0.46
C SER A 50 -11.34 15.18 1.82
N ASN A 51 -10.42 14.19 1.81
CA ASN A 51 -9.84 13.47 2.95
C ASN A 51 -10.67 12.42 3.73
N LEU A 52 -11.76 11.87 3.17
CA LEU A 52 -12.59 10.89 3.91
C LEU A 52 -12.16 9.42 3.73
N GLY A 53 -11.20 9.13 2.84
CA GLY A 53 -10.67 7.79 2.63
C GLY A 53 -9.67 7.40 3.73
N GLY A 54 -9.63 6.11 4.07
CA GLY A 54 -8.64 5.55 4.99
C GLY A 54 -7.23 5.64 4.42
N ARG A 55 -6.27 6.01 5.27
CA ARG A 55 -4.86 5.97 4.91
C ARG A 55 -4.36 4.53 4.84
N GLY A 56 -3.43 4.25 3.94
CA GLY A 56 -2.69 2.99 3.96
C GLY A 56 -1.98 2.81 5.29
N GLY A 57 -1.99 1.57 5.80
CA GLY A 57 -1.27 1.23 7.02
C GLY A 57 0.21 1.54 6.87
N VAL A 58 0.82 2.03 7.94
CA VAL A 58 2.26 2.25 8.03
C VAL A 58 2.85 1.10 8.83
N VAL A 59 3.92 0.49 8.32
CA VAL A 59 4.69 -0.52 9.04
C VAL A 59 6.12 -0.05 9.15
N GLU A 60 6.66 -0.20 10.35
CA GLU A 60 8.05 0.07 10.68
C GLU A 60 8.66 -1.22 11.25
N ALA A 61 9.79 -1.63 10.70
CA ALA A 61 10.50 -2.83 11.10
C ALA A 61 12.01 -2.61 11.05
N VAL A 62 12.75 -3.29 11.91
CA VAL A 62 14.21 -3.25 11.94
C VAL A 62 14.75 -4.63 11.57
N TYR A 63 15.67 -4.66 10.61
CA TYR A 63 16.33 -5.88 10.15
C TYR A 63 17.85 -5.69 10.18
N TYR A 64 18.57 -6.75 10.54
CA TYR A 64 19.99 -6.82 10.25
C TYR A 64 20.19 -7.38 8.84
N PHE A 65 20.91 -6.67 7.98
CA PHE A 65 21.24 -7.14 6.64
C PHE A 65 22.76 -7.22 6.46
N THR A 66 23.18 -8.19 5.65
CA THR A 66 24.55 -8.26 5.15
C THR A 66 24.68 -7.49 3.84
N GLN A 67 25.85 -6.89 3.62
CA GLN A 67 26.22 -6.19 2.40
C GLN A 67 26.02 -7.10 1.18
N GLY A 68 25.45 -6.52 0.13
CA GLY A 68 25.12 -7.24 -1.10
C GLY A 68 23.80 -8.02 -1.04
N THR A 69 23.12 -8.07 0.12
CA THR A 69 21.74 -8.61 0.18
C THR A 69 20.88 -7.84 -0.82
N GLU A 70 20.23 -8.57 -1.72
CA GLU A 70 19.29 -7.99 -2.68
C GLU A 70 17.87 -8.03 -2.12
N LEU A 71 17.27 -6.86 -2.01
CA LEU A 71 15.89 -6.65 -1.61
C LEU A 71 15.06 -6.20 -2.81
N GLN A 72 13.76 -6.48 -2.74
CA GLN A 72 12.77 -5.96 -3.66
C GLN A 72 11.60 -5.39 -2.89
N TYR A 73 11.13 -4.22 -3.30
CA TYR A 73 9.91 -3.66 -2.73
C TYR A 73 8.94 -3.16 -3.79
N SER A 74 7.67 -3.11 -3.41
CA SER A 74 6.59 -2.53 -4.22
C SER A 74 5.69 -1.69 -3.32
N ALA A 75 5.40 -0.47 -3.76
CA ALA A 75 4.41 0.39 -3.16
C ALA A 75 3.04 0.16 -3.81
N GLY A 76 2.04 -0.16 -2.99
CA GLY A 76 0.66 -0.30 -3.41
C GLY A 76 0.10 1.00 -3.99
N GLY A 77 -0.67 0.86 -5.06
CA GLY A 77 -1.37 1.95 -5.71
C GLY A 77 -2.45 2.54 -4.81
N LYS A 78 -2.73 3.82 -4.98
CA LYS A 78 -3.84 4.49 -4.29
C LYS A 78 -5.17 4.04 -4.91
N ALA A 79 -6.27 4.21 -4.22
CA ALA A 79 -7.57 4.13 -4.85
C ALA A 79 -7.76 5.25 -5.89
N GLY A 80 -8.69 5.05 -6.82
CA GLY A 80 -8.81 5.91 -7.99
C GLY A 80 -9.14 7.36 -7.69
N TRP A 81 -8.54 8.24 -8.49
CA TRP A 81 -8.61 9.69 -8.34
C TRP A 81 -9.70 10.31 -9.23
N ILE A 82 -9.91 11.63 -9.07
CA ILE A 82 -10.78 12.42 -9.94
C ILE A 82 -10.01 12.77 -11.23
N TYR A 83 -10.51 12.37 -12.39
CA TYR A 83 -9.99 12.81 -13.69
C TYR A 83 -11.08 13.53 -14.48
N ASN A 84 -10.85 14.79 -14.84
CA ASN A 84 -11.78 15.63 -15.59
C ASN A 84 -13.22 15.67 -15.01
N GLY A 85 -13.33 15.79 -13.68
CA GLY A 85 -14.62 15.79 -12.97
C GLY A 85 -15.31 14.43 -12.87
N THR A 86 -14.77 13.39 -13.50
CA THR A 86 -15.26 12.01 -13.39
C THR A 86 -14.49 11.30 -12.28
N TYR A 87 -15.23 10.77 -11.32
CA TYR A 87 -14.68 9.97 -10.23
C TYR A 87 -14.38 8.55 -10.73
N ASN A 88 -13.13 8.12 -10.64
CA ASN A 88 -12.74 6.74 -10.92
C ASN A 88 -12.71 5.95 -9.60
N TYR A 89 -13.78 5.20 -9.30
CA TYR A 89 -13.96 4.49 -8.03
C TYR A 89 -13.26 3.13 -7.95
N THR A 90 -12.20 2.94 -8.73
CA THR A 90 -11.41 1.71 -8.78
C THR A 90 -10.51 1.57 -7.56
N GLY A 91 -10.23 0.33 -7.17
CA GLY A 91 -9.27 0.05 -6.12
C GLY A 91 -7.82 0.18 -6.60
N GLY A 92 -6.91 0.40 -5.66
CA GLY A 92 -5.47 0.43 -5.90
C GLY A 92 -4.89 -0.97 -6.06
N ARG A 93 -3.94 -1.12 -6.98
CA ARG A 93 -3.25 -2.38 -7.26
C ARG A 93 -2.12 -2.65 -6.28
N SER A 94 -1.76 -3.92 -6.13
CA SER A 94 -0.57 -4.39 -5.44
C SER A 94 0.23 -5.31 -6.37
N ASP A 95 1.56 -5.16 -6.41
CA ASP A 95 2.43 -6.15 -7.07
C ASP A 95 2.66 -7.40 -6.20
N TYR A 96 2.25 -7.34 -4.93
CA TYR A 96 2.27 -8.47 -4.02
C TYR A 96 0.87 -9.09 -3.93
N SER A 97 0.65 -10.15 -4.70
CA SER A 97 -0.67 -10.78 -4.88
C SER A 97 -1.35 -11.21 -3.58
N ALA A 98 -0.59 -11.71 -2.59
CA ALA A 98 -1.14 -12.13 -1.30
C ALA A 98 -1.49 -10.96 -0.37
N GLY A 99 -0.92 -9.76 -0.60
CA GLY A 99 -1.29 -8.53 0.10
C GLY A 99 -2.60 -7.94 -0.40
N GLY A 100 -3.05 -8.33 -1.59
CA GLY A 100 -4.34 -7.95 -2.14
C GLY A 100 -4.38 -6.55 -2.76
N ASN A 101 -5.21 -6.44 -3.79
CA ASN A 101 -5.62 -5.14 -4.33
C ASN A 101 -6.68 -4.53 -3.40
N GLY A 102 -6.75 -3.20 -3.37
CA GLY A 102 -7.94 -2.53 -2.88
C GLY A 102 -9.14 -2.89 -3.75
N THR A 103 -10.32 -2.97 -3.15
CA THR A 103 -11.54 -3.24 -3.89
C THR A 103 -12.16 -1.94 -4.43
N PRO A 104 -12.82 -1.99 -5.59
CA PRO A 104 -13.66 -0.87 -6.04
C PRO A 104 -14.80 -0.61 -5.05
N SER A 105 -15.38 0.60 -5.10
CA SER A 105 -16.71 0.82 -4.51
C SER A 105 -17.75 -0.02 -5.25
N ALA A 106 -18.82 -0.43 -4.55
CA ALA A 106 -19.90 -1.24 -5.11
C ALA A 106 -20.50 -0.63 -6.40
N THR A 107 -20.27 -1.34 -7.52
CA THR A 107 -20.81 -1.22 -8.90
C THR A 107 -20.80 0.18 -9.54
N ALA A 108 -19.98 0.33 -10.58
CA ALA A 108 -19.94 1.49 -11.46
C ALA A 108 -21.31 1.77 -12.10
N GLY A 109 -21.81 3.01 -11.99
CA GLY A 109 -22.99 3.49 -12.72
C GLY A 109 -24.12 4.07 -11.88
N ALA A 110 -24.00 4.13 -10.55
CA ALA A 110 -24.98 4.79 -9.68
C ALA A 110 -24.45 6.12 -9.12
N ASP A 111 -25.32 7.12 -8.95
CA ASP A 111 -25.03 8.44 -8.36
C ASP A 111 -24.63 8.42 -6.86
N GLN A 112 -24.36 7.23 -6.30
CA GLN A 112 -24.28 6.92 -4.87
C GLN A 112 -23.05 6.06 -4.53
N GLN A 113 -21.92 6.27 -5.21
CA GLN A 113 -20.72 5.45 -5.05
C GLN A 113 -19.83 5.93 -3.89
N GLY A 114 -19.35 4.99 -3.07
CA GLY A 114 -18.23 5.21 -2.15
C GLY A 114 -16.90 5.33 -2.90
N GLY A 115 -15.80 5.61 -2.20
CA GLY A 115 -14.46 5.54 -2.78
C GLY A 115 -13.89 4.12 -2.78
N GLY A 116 -12.95 3.82 -3.69
CA GLY A 116 -12.22 2.54 -3.69
C GLY A 116 -11.18 2.47 -2.55
N GLY A 117 -10.73 1.26 -2.23
CA GLY A 117 -9.61 1.03 -1.29
C GLY A 117 -8.24 1.06 -1.99
N GLY A 118 -7.17 1.33 -1.25
CA GLY A 118 -5.79 1.29 -1.76
C GLY A 118 -5.21 -0.12 -1.77
N GLY A 119 -4.16 -0.35 -2.56
CA GLY A 119 -3.47 -1.64 -2.64
C GLY A 119 -2.43 -1.84 -1.54
N ALA A 120 -2.09 -3.10 -1.27
CA ALA A 120 -1.02 -3.42 -0.33
C ALA A 120 0.37 -3.17 -0.93
N SER A 121 1.30 -3.01 -0.01
CA SER A 121 2.68 -2.66 -0.21
C SER A 121 3.56 -3.75 0.41
N ALA A 122 4.72 -4.08 -0.17
CA ALA A 122 5.55 -5.18 0.33
C ALA A 122 7.05 -4.95 0.14
N LEU A 123 7.84 -5.57 1.03
CA LEU A 123 9.28 -5.76 0.92
C LEU A 123 9.60 -7.26 1.06
N ARG A 124 10.49 -7.75 0.21
CA ARG A 124 10.95 -9.14 0.21
C ARG A 124 12.45 -9.25 -0.08
N LEU A 125 13.01 -10.41 0.24
CA LEU A 125 14.30 -10.84 -0.28
C LEU A 125 14.13 -11.15 -1.77
N LYS A 126 14.95 -10.54 -2.64
CA LYS A 126 14.87 -10.75 -4.09
C LYS A 126 15.20 -12.19 -4.47
N THR A 127 16.19 -12.78 -3.79
CA THR A 127 16.73 -14.10 -4.13
C THR A 127 15.77 -15.24 -3.77
N SER A 128 15.19 -15.23 -2.57
CA SER A 128 14.26 -16.29 -2.13
C SER A 128 12.79 -15.96 -2.40
N GLY A 129 12.45 -14.68 -2.58
CA GLY A 129 11.07 -14.21 -2.64
C GLY A 129 10.39 -14.09 -1.27
N ASP A 130 11.11 -14.40 -0.18
CA ASP A 130 10.55 -14.37 1.18
C ASP A 130 10.16 -12.95 1.57
N VAL A 131 8.91 -12.82 2.02
CA VAL A 131 8.33 -11.53 2.38
C VAL A 131 8.76 -11.18 3.79
N LEU A 132 9.36 -10.00 3.92
CA LEU A 132 9.81 -9.48 5.20
C LEU A 132 8.70 -8.67 5.86
N VAL A 133 8.09 -7.76 5.09
CA VAL A 133 7.04 -6.88 5.62
C VAL A 133 6.03 -6.52 4.57
N VAL A 134 4.77 -6.39 4.99
CA VAL A 134 3.63 -5.98 4.17
C VAL A 134 2.88 -4.87 4.89
N ALA A 135 2.63 -3.78 4.18
CA ALA A 135 1.80 -2.68 4.66
C ALA A 135 0.44 -2.72 3.93
N ALA A 136 -0.64 -2.87 4.69
CA ALA A 136 -2.00 -2.94 4.14
C ALA A 136 -2.44 -1.62 3.49
N GLY A 137 -3.21 -1.69 2.43
CA GLY A 137 -3.87 -0.55 1.82
C GLY A 137 -5.01 0.00 2.67
N GLY A 138 -5.31 1.28 2.50
CA GLY A 138 -6.37 1.96 3.24
C GLY A 138 -7.74 1.69 2.64
N GLY A 139 -8.78 1.57 3.48
CA GLY A 139 -10.16 1.47 3.00
C GLY A 139 -10.65 2.76 2.33
N GLY A 140 -11.53 2.63 1.35
CA GLY A 140 -12.26 3.73 0.73
C GLY A 140 -13.39 4.25 1.62
N SER A 141 -13.77 5.50 1.39
CA SER A 141 -14.85 6.14 2.14
C SER A 141 -16.23 5.72 1.65
N ALA A 142 -17.21 5.68 2.55
CA ALA A 142 -18.62 5.75 2.16
C ALA A 142 -18.96 7.22 1.83
N LEU A 143 -18.71 7.67 0.59
CA LEU A 143 -19.03 9.03 0.16
C LEU A 143 -20.55 9.27 0.21
N GLN A 144 -21.00 10.13 1.13
CA GLN A 144 -22.35 10.70 1.13
C GLN A 144 -22.42 11.84 0.09
N LYS A 145 -22.96 11.59 -1.10
CA LYS A 145 -23.91 12.57 -1.64
C LYS A 145 -25.23 12.29 -0.95
N ALA A 146 -25.44 12.93 0.20
CA ALA A 146 -26.70 12.86 0.94
C ALA A 146 -27.81 13.54 0.13
N TYR A 147 -28.38 12.81 -0.83
CA TYR A 147 -29.77 13.04 -1.19
C TYR A 147 -30.60 12.49 -0.03
N LEU A 148 -31.31 13.37 0.68
CA LEU A 148 -32.20 13.05 1.79
C LEU A 148 -33.04 11.80 1.47
N GLY A 149 -32.78 10.69 2.17
CA GLY A 149 -33.63 9.49 2.10
C GLY A 149 -32.93 8.15 1.80
N ASN A 150 -31.65 8.11 1.38
CA ASN A 150 -31.00 6.85 1.00
C ASN A 150 -29.82 6.46 1.92
N ASN A 151 -29.70 5.16 2.21
CA ASN A 151 -28.64 4.59 3.05
C ASN A 151 -27.25 4.75 2.40
N PRO A 152 -26.19 5.08 3.18
CA PRO A 152 -24.83 5.19 2.67
C PRO A 152 -24.33 3.85 2.12
N ARG A 153 -23.64 3.86 0.97
CA ARG A 153 -23.00 2.66 0.40
C ARG A 153 -21.57 2.53 0.91
N LYS A 154 -21.16 1.28 1.22
CA LYS A 154 -19.82 0.95 1.71
C LYS A 154 -18.75 1.36 0.70
N GLY A 155 -17.67 1.98 1.17
CA GLY A 155 -16.45 2.16 0.37
C GLY A 155 -15.74 0.82 0.12
N GLY A 156 -14.80 0.81 -0.82
CA GLY A 156 -13.98 -0.36 -1.10
C GLY A 156 -13.04 -0.70 0.06
N ASP A 157 -12.90 -1.96 0.40
CA ASP A 157 -11.89 -2.43 1.35
C ASP A 157 -10.47 -2.22 0.80
N GLY A 158 -9.52 -1.87 1.67
CA GLY A 158 -8.11 -1.80 1.32
C GLY A 158 -7.50 -3.20 1.15
N GLY A 159 -6.47 -3.30 0.32
CA GLY A 159 -5.71 -4.53 0.13
C GLY A 159 -5.08 -4.97 1.45
N SER A 160 -5.43 -6.16 1.91
CA SER A 160 -4.88 -6.77 3.12
C SER A 160 -4.56 -8.22 2.86
N LEU A 161 -3.67 -8.79 3.68
CA LEU A 161 -3.28 -10.20 3.63
C LEU A 161 -4.50 -11.12 3.55
N ASN A 162 -4.70 -11.76 2.40
CA ASN A 162 -5.69 -12.83 2.24
C ASN A 162 -5.11 -14.14 2.79
N GLY A 163 -4.90 -14.24 4.11
CA GLY A 163 -4.60 -15.49 4.81
C GLY A 163 -3.25 -16.18 4.50
N ALA A 164 -2.66 -16.79 5.52
CA ALA A 164 -1.62 -17.84 5.46
C ALA A 164 -0.19 -17.47 4.99
N GLY A 165 0.21 -16.21 5.00
CA GLY A 165 1.64 -15.86 4.94
C GLY A 165 2.25 -15.89 6.34
N THR A 166 3.17 -16.82 6.63
CA THR A 166 3.98 -16.80 7.85
C THR A 166 4.75 -15.47 7.88
N GLN A 167 4.34 -14.51 8.71
CA GLN A 167 5.26 -13.44 9.11
C GLN A 167 6.44 -14.14 9.76
N ALA A 168 7.63 -14.04 9.17
CA ALA A 168 8.84 -14.48 9.83
C ALA A 168 9.05 -13.56 11.04
N GLY A 169 8.45 -13.92 12.16
CA GLY A 169 8.78 -13.34 13.45
C GLY A 169 10.22 -13.71 13.75
N VAL A 170 11.14 -12.80 13.47
CA VAL A 170 12.50 -12.90 14.01
C VAL A 170 12.39 -12.46 15.46
N GLY A 171 12.08 -13.42 16.33
CA GLY A 171 12.11 -13.23 17.77
C GLY A 171 13.51 -12.81 18.21
N GLY A 172 13.57 -11.71 18.96
CA GLY A 172 14.68 -11.41 19.86
C GLY A 172 14.52 -12.12 21.19
#